data_AF-A0A1H8U9W6-F1
#
_entry.id   AF-A0A1H8U9W6-F1
#
_cell.length_a   1.000
_cell.length_b   1.000
_cell.length_c   1.000
_cell.angle_alpha   90.00
_cell.angle_beta   90.00
_cell.angle_gamma   90.00
#
_symmetry.space_group_name_H-M   'P 1'
#
loop_
_entity.id
_entity.type
_entity.pdbx_description
1 polymer ?
#
loop_
_entity_poly.entity_id
_entity_poly.type
_entity_poly.pdbx_seq_one_letter_code
_entity_poly.pdbx_strand_id
1 'polypeptide(L)'
;MANALHTTRGTTDIALIACGSSKQDLDDGETVPAKDLYNSSYASLKQEFSEELCDDQLILSGEHGVVEPNEPLTTYDASLRPQDDSYIGDEAVAEWADQVCVELATQLHEREPVGTIVVLATSHYLPEQVRSVLSEYRTVYPFEEHDFDGIGDQMGWLRKTIDANESLPPFHTTTR
;
A
#
# COMPACT_ATOMS: atom_id res chain seq x y z
N MET A 1 -6.72 -27.01 9.81
CA MET A 1 -5.25 -26.82 9.85
C MET A 1 -4.82 -26.46 8.46
N ALA A 2 -4.79 -25.16 8.17
CA ALA A 2 -4.37 -24.66 6.86
C ALA A 2 -2.84 -24.75 6.79
N ASN A 3 -2.37 -25.41 5.75
CA ASN A 3 -0.96 -25.70 5.52
C ASN A 3 -0.37 -24.44 4.86
N ALA A 4 0.27 -23.58 5.65
CA ALA A 4 1.04 -22.47 5.11
C ALA A 4 2.22 -23.06 4.34
N LEU A 5 2.11 -23.09 3.02
CA LEU A 5 3.20 -23.42 2.12
C LEU A 5 4.23 -22.30 2.25
N HIS A 6 5.16 -22.48 3.19
CA HIS A 6 6.37 -21.70 3.31
C HIS A 6 7.23 -22.00 2.08
N THR A 7 6.94 -21.30 0.99
CA THR A 7 7.74 -21.32 -0.24
C THR A 7 9.09 -20.71 0.09
N THR A 8 10.08 -21.53 0.39
CA THR A 8 11.53 -21.31 0.21
C THR A 8 11.94 -19.81 0.14
N ARG A 9 11.80 -19.06 1.26
CA ARG A 9 11.91 -17.59 1.25
C ARG A 9 13.35 -17.13 1.23
N GLY A 10 13.88 -16.92 0.03
CA GLY A 10 15.10 -16.14 -0.18
C GLY A 10 14.84 -14.65 -0.38
N THR A 11 13.57 -14.21 -0.48
CA THR A 11 13.15 -12.84 -0.81
C THR A 11 11.88 -12.46 -0.04
N THR A 12 11.67 -11.17 0.18
CA THR A 12 10.53 -10.59 0.95
C THR A 12 9.48 -10.00 0.00
N ASP A 13 8.26 -10.54 -0.01
CA ASP A 13 7.14 -9.92 -0.74
C ASP A 13 6.48 -8.82 0.10
N ILE A 14 6.34 -7.62 -0.46
CA ILE A 14 5.92 -6.42 0.29
C ILE A 14 4.58 -5.90 -0.26
N ALA A 15 3.60 -5.68 0.62
CA ALA A 15 2.41 -4.92 0.27
C ALA A 15 2.65 -3.42 0.44
N LEU A 16 2.37 -2.61 -0.59
CA LEU A 16 2.38 -1.15 -0.50
C LEU A 16 0.94 -0.61 -0.48
N ILE A 17 0.48 -0.16 0.69
CA ILE A 17 -0.92 0.13 0.95
C ILE A 17 -1.15 1.65 0.92
N ALA A 18 -1.96 2.14 -0.02
CA ALA A 18 -2.42 3.54 0.06
C ALA A 18 -3.39 3.72 1.23
N CYS A 19 -3.15 4.80 2.00
CA CYS A 19 -4.03 5.22 3.08
C CYS A 19 -5.48 5.41 2.62
N GLY A 20 -6.41 5.14 3.55
CA GLY A 20 -7.83 5.39 3.35
C GLY A 20 -8.21 6.82 3.73
N SER A 21 -9.29 7.33 3.16
CA SER A 21 -9.85 8.63 3.56
C SER A 21 -10.46 8.59 4.97
N SER A 22 -11.02 7.43 5.37
CA SER A 22 -11.63 7.23 6.68
C SER A 22 -10.57 6.83 7.71
N LYS A 23 -10.49 7.59 8.80
CA LYS A 23 -9.57 7.38 9.92
C LYS A 23 -10.35 7.25 11.23
N GLN A 24 -9.72 6.67 12.24
CA GLN A 24 -10.25 6.68 13.59
C GLN A 24 -10.35 8.13 14.11
N ASP A 25 -11.43 8.39 14.85
CA ASP A 25 -11.58 9.61 15.63
C ASP A 25 -10.82 9.38 16.95
N LEU A 26 -9.74 10.13 17.16
CA LEU A 26 -8.80 9.97 18.26
C LEU A 26 -8.81 11.24 19.10
N ASP A 27 -8.61 11.10 20.41
CA ASP A 27 -8.46 12.26 21.29
C ASP A 27 -7.18 13.06 20.96
N ASP A 28 -7.14 14.35 21.33
CA ASP A 28 -5.99 15.22 21.06
C ASP A 28 -4.68 14.63 21.61
N GLY A 29 -3.75 14.31 20.71
CA GLY A 29 -2.44 13.75 21.04
C GLY A 29 -2.43 12.23 21.25
N GLU A 30 -3.58 11.56 21.11
CA GLU A 30 -3.65 10.11 21.04
C GLU A 30 -3.08 9.62 19.70
N THR A 31 -2.36 8.50 19.77
CA THR A 31 -1.80 7.84 18.59
C THR A 31 -2.19 6.37 18.55
N VAL A 32 -2.34 5.86 17.33
CA VAL A 32 -2.52 4.44 17.05
C VAL A 32 -1.50 3.99 15.98
N PRO A 33 -1.17 2.69 15.90
CA PRO A 33 -0.40 2.17 14.79
C PRO A 33 -0.98 2.58 13.44
N ALA A 34 -0.13 2.94 12.47
CA ALA A 34 -0.56 3.39 11.14
C ALA A 34 -1.50 2.38 10.45
N LYS A 35 -1.28 1.07 10.64
CA LYS A 35 -2.16 0.02 10.11
C LYS A 35 -3.57 0.03 10.71
N ASP A 36 -3.70 0.48 11.95
CA ASP A 36 -4.95 0.51 12.69
C ASP A 36 -5.69 1.84 12.49
N LEU A 37 -5.00 2.91 12.08
CA LEU A 37 -5.59 4.25 11.90
C LEU A 37 -6.74 4.26 10.89
N TYR A 38 -6.66 3.48 9.81
CA TYR A 38 -7.62 3.50 8.71
C TYR A 38 -8.77 2.51 8.96
N ASN A 39 -9.98 3.02 9.20
CA ASN A 39 -11.11 2.22 9.72
C ASN A 39 -12.18 1.84 8.69
N SER A 40 -11.97 2.14 7.41
CA SER A 40 -12.91 1.71 6.35
C SER A 40 -12.80 0.21 6.07
N SER A 41 -13.90 -0.43 5.68
CA SER A 41 -13.88 -1.85 5.24
C SER A 41 -12.90 -2.11 4.10
N TYR A 42 -12.69 -1.12 3.21
CA TYR A 42 -11.72 -1.22 2.14
C TYR A 42 -10.28 -1.22 2.66
N ALA A 43 -9.96 -0.37 3.64
CA ALA A 43 -8.66 -0.38 4.30
C ALA A 43 -8.41 -1.69 5.06
N SER A 44 -9.41 -2.18 5.79
CA SER A 44 -9.32 -3.47 6.50
C SER A 44 -9.04 -4.64 5.55
N LEU A 45 -9.66 -4.67 4.36
CA LEU A 45 -9.38 -5.72 3.37
C LEU A 45 -7.96 -5.64 2.80
N LYS A 46 -7.40 -4.44 2.59
CA LYS A 46 -5.99 -4.31 2.17
C LYS A 46 -5.04 -4.80 3.25
N GLN A 47 -5.36 -4.51 4.51
CA GLN A 47 -4.59 -4.99 5.66
C GLN A 47 -4.66 -6.52 5.77
N GLU A 48 -5.85 -7.12 5.74
CA GLU A 48 -6.04 -8.58 5.72
C GLU A 48 -5.28 -9.23 4.56
N PHE A 49 -5.36 -8.65 3.35
CA PHE A 49 -4.58 -9.11 2.20
C PHE A 49 -3.07 -9.10 2.49
N SER A 50 -2.56 -7.99 3.03
CA SER A 50 -1.12 -7.87 3.31
C SER A 50 -0.63 -8.86 4.37
N GLU A 51 -1.42 -9.08 5.41
CA GLU A 51 -1.06 -9.98 6.52
C GLU A 51 -1.13 -11.45 6.11
N GLU A 52 -2.07 -11.82 5.23
CA GLU A 52 -2.26 -13.21 4.80
C GLU A 52 -1.36 -13.60 3.61
N LEU A 53 -1.04 -12.67 2.70
CA LEU A 53 -0.43 -12.99 1.40
C LEU A 53 0.95 -12.37 1.15
N CYS A 54 1.43 -11.46 2.01
CA CYS A 54 2.75 -10.86 1.89
C CYS A 54 3.66 -11.23 3.08
N ASP A 55 4.95 -10.93 2.98
CA ASP A 55 5.90 -11.02 4.08
C ASP A 55 5.86 -9.80 4.99
N ASP A 56 5.71 -8.63 4.37
CA ASP A 56 5.82 -7.34 5.02
C ASP A 56 4.88 -6.32 4.35
N GLN A 57 4.71 -5.18 4.98
CA GLN A 57 3.88 -4.09 4.47
C GLN A 57 4.47 -2.72 4.75
N LEU A 58 4.19 -1.78 3.85
CA LEU A 58 4.45 -0.35 3.98
C LEU A 58 3.16 0.42 3.66
N ILE A 59 2.97 1.57 4.30
CA ILE A 59 1.78 2.40 4.10
C ILE A 59 2.18 3.71 3.42
N LEU A 60 1.55 4.01 2.29
CA LEU A 60 1.62 5.32 1.63
C LEU A 60 0.60 6.27 2.28
N SER A 61 1.08 7.09 3.20
CA SER A 61 0.37 8.15 3.88
C SER A 61 0.37 9.44 3.04
N GLY A 62 -0.80 10.07 2.90
CA GLY A 62 -0.91 11.36 2.19
C GLY A 62 -0.24 12.51 2.94
N GLU A 63 -0.02 12.37 4.25
CA GLU A 63 0.64 13.38 5.08
C GLU A 63 2.07 12.99 5.48
N HIS A 64 2.30 11.70 5.75
CA HIS A 64 3.54 11.23 6.37
C HIS A 64 4.47 10.49 5.40
N GLY A 65 4.17 10.47 4.10
CA GLY A 65 4.97 9.77 3.11
C GLY A 65 4.88 8.25 3.24
N VAL A 66 6.00 7.55 3.43
CA VAL A 66 6.06 6.09 3.58
C VAL A 66 6.29 5.73 5.04
N VAL A 67 5.31 5.09 5.66
CA VAL A 67 5.36 4.73 7.08
C VAL A 67 5.29 3.22 7.30
N GLU A 68 5.89 2.78 8.40
CA GLU A 68 5.79 1.40 8.85
C GLU A 68 4.41 1.11 9.48
N PRO A 69 3.91 -0.14 9.43
CA PRO A 69 2.58 -0.48 9.94
C PRO A 69 2.39 -0.17 11.42
N ASN A 70 3.45 -0.24 12.22
CA ASN A 70 3.41 0.00 13.67
C ASN A 70 3.80 1.43 14.07
N GLU A 71 4.09 2.30 13.09
CA GLU A 71 4.43 3.69 13.36
C GLU A 71 3.24 4.41 14.02
N PRO A 72 3.43 5.05 15.19
CA PRO A 72 2.34 5.71 15.90
C PRO A 72 1.94 7.02 15.22
N LEU A 73 0.69 7.11 14.75
CA LEU A 73 0.15 8.29 14.06
C LEU A 73 -1.04 8.88 14.81
N THR A 74 -1.17 10.20 14.76
CA THR A 74 -2.39 10.91 15.15
C THR A 74 -3.41 10.89 14.00
N THR A 75 -4.67 11.21 14.28
CA THR A 75 -5.64 11.46 13.21
C THR A 75 -5.27 12.74 12.44
N TYR A 76 -5.53 12.75 11.14
CA TYR A 76 -5.13 13.83 10.25
C TYR A 76 -6.04 13.95 9.02
N ASP A 77 -6.09 15.14 8.42
CA ASP A 77 -6.92 15.43 7.24
C ASP A 77 -6.08 16.08 6.14
N ALA A 78 -5.53 15.24 5.27
CA ALA A 78 -4.73 15.60 4.12
C ALA A 78 -5.10 14.71 2.93
N SER A 79 -5.29 15.34 1.76
CA SER A 79 -5.57 14.66 0.51
C SER A 79 -4.63 15.09 -0.61
N LEU A 80 -4.25 14.13 -1.45
CA LEU A 80 -3.49 14.35 -2.68
C LEU A 80 -4.39 14.65 -3.90
N ARG A 81 -5.72 14.67 -3.71
CA ARG A 81 -6.69 14.82 -4.79
C ARG A 81 -7.22 16.26 -4.87
N PRO A 82 -7.09 16.95 -6.02
CA PRO A 82 -7.54 18.35 -6.17
C PRO A 82 -9.02 18.60 -5.89
N GLN A 83 -9.86 17.56 -6.00
CA GLN A 83 -11.31 17.65 -5.76
C GLN A 83 -11.71 17.52 -4.29
N ASP A 84 -10.80 17.17 -3.38
CA ASP A 84 -11.12 16.99 -1.97
C ASP A 84 -10.96 18.32 -1.20
N ASP A 85 -11.81 18.53 -0.19
CA ASP A 85 -11.76 19.75 0.64
C ASP A 85 -10.44 19.88 1.42
N SER A 86 -9.79 18.76 1.74
CA SER A 86 -8.49 18.70 2.42
C SER A 86 -7.31 18.54 1.48
N TYR A 87 -7.45 18.97 0.22
CA TYR A 87 -6.37 18.95 -0.75
C TYR A 87 -5.17 19.80 -0.30
N ILE A 88 -3.98 19.21 -0.27
CA ILE A 88 -2.76 19.88 0.21
C ILE A 88 -2.15 20.87 -0.79
N GLY A 89 -2.62 20.90 -2.04
CA GLY A 89 -2.11 21.78 -3.10
C GLY A 89 -1.04 21.13 -3.97
N ASP A 90 -0.94 21.57 -5.24
CA ASP A 90 -0.05 20.95 -6.24
C ASP A 90 1.43 20.99 -5.83
N GLU A 91 1.88 22.10 -5.23
CA GLU A 91 3.26 22.28 -4.76
C GLU A 91 3.58 21.29 -3.63
N ALA A 92 2.69 21.16 -2.65
CA ALA A 92 2.86 20.21 -1.55
C ALA A 92 2.77 18.75 -2.02
N VAL A 93 1.95 18.44 -3.04
CA VAL A 93 1.93 17.10 -3.68
C VAL A 93 3.28 16.79 -4.35
N ALA A 94 3.93 17.78 -4.98
CA ALA A 94 5.24 17.59 -5.59
C ALA A 94 6.32 17.34 -4.52
N GLU A 95 6.32 18.12 -3.43
CA GLU A 95 7.24 17.91 -2.30
C GLU A 95 7.00 16.55 -1.62
N TRP A 96 5.74 16.17 -1.44
CA TRP A 96 5.35 14.85 -0.94
C TRP A 96 5.89 13.72 -1.83
N ALA A 97 5.80 13.87 -3.16
CA ALA A 97 6.30 12.86 -4.08
C ALA A 97 7.81 12.68 -3.98
N ASP A 98 8.57 13.77 -3.86
CA ASP A 98 10.02 13.74 -3.68
C ASP A 98 10.39 13.05 -2.35
N GLN A 99 9.69 13.37 -1.26
CA GLN A 99 9.85 12.71 0.04
C GLN A 99 9.60 11.20 -0.06
N VAL A 100 8.46 10.80 -0.64
CA VAL A 100 8.07 9.39 -0.78
C VAL A 100 9.11 8.61 -1.59
N CYS A 101 9.72 9.20 -2.61
CA CYS A 101 10.75 8.52 -3.39
C CYS A 101 11.97 8.15 -2.54
N VAL A 102 12.43 9.06 -1.70
CA VAL A 102 13.59 8.84 -0.81
C VAL A 102 13.26 7.81 0.27
N GLU A 103 12.10 7.94 0.90
CA GLU A 103 11.68 7.04 1.98
C GLU A 103 11.41 5.64 1.44
N LEU A 104 10.71 5.52 0.31
CA LEU A 104 10.40 4.23 -0.31
C LEU A 104 11.68 3.49 -0.71
N ALA A 105 12.62 4.18 -1.35
CA ALA A 105 13.90 3.58 -1.73
C ALA A 105 14.70 3.09 -0.50
N THR A 106 14.68 3.86 0.59
CA THR A 106 15.34 3.51 1.85
C THR A 106 14.70 2.28 2.47
N GLN A 107 13.38 2.30 2.64
CA GLN A 107 12.59 1.22 3.26
C GLN A 107 12.70 -0.10 2.46
N LEU A 108 12.73 -0.03 1.13
CA LEU A 108 12.89 -1.20 0.28
C LEU A 108 14.33 -1.75 0.33
N HIS A 109 15.34 -0.89 0.38
CA HIS A 109 16.73 -1.32 0.53
C HIS A 109 16.98 -2.06 1.85
N GLU A 110 16.38 -1.58 2.95
CA GLU A 110 16.47 -2.22 4.27
C GLU A 110 15.79 -3.61 4.33
N ARG A 111 14.89 -3.90 3.37
CA ARG A 111 14.17 -5.16 3.24
C ARG A 111 14.76 -6.10 2.21
N GLU A 112 15.93 -5.77 1.67
CA GLU A 112 16.59 -6.62 0.69
C GLU A 112 16.97 -7.99 1.27
N PRO A 113 16.84 -9.06 0.45
CA PRO A 113 16.39 -9.05 -0.94
C PRO A 113 14.85 -8.96 -1.08
N VAL A 114 14.37 -8.01 -1.88
CA VAL A 114 12.93 -7.82 -2.15
C VAL A 114 12.49 -8.80 -3.24
N GLY A 115 11.35 -9.47 -3.02
CA GLY A 115 10.69 -10.34 -3.98
C GLY A 115 9.79 -9.53 -4.89
N THR A 116 8.52 -9.45 -4.53
CA THR A 116 7.45 -8.76 -5.26
C THR A 116 6.89 -7.62 -4.43
N ILE A 117 6.71 -6.45 -5.03
CA ILE A 117 5.94 -5.35 -4.42
C ILE A 117 4.52 -5.39 -4.98
N VAL A 118 3.52 -5.54 -4.10
CA VAL A 118 2.10 -5.53 -4.47
C VAL A 118 1.51 -4.17 -4.10
N VAL A 119 1.16 -3.38 -5.12
CA VAL A 119 0.68 -2.00 -4.91
C VAL A 119 -0.84 -1.98 -4.77
N LEU A 120 -1.32 -1.83 -3.53
CA LEU A 120 -2.74 -1.69 -3.19
C LEU A 120 -3.15 -0.21 -3.14
N ALA A 121 -2.79 0.52 -4.19
CA ALA A 121 -2.99 1.95 -4.35
C ALA A 121 -3.63 2.28 -5.71
N THR A 122 -4.41 3.36 -5.76
CA THR A 122 -4.89 3.94 -7.02
C THR A 122 -3.91 4.99 -7.53
N SER A 123 -3.97 5.31 -8.82
CA SER A 123 -3.05 6.21 -9.54
C SER A 123 -2.66 7.52 -8.86
N HIS A 124 -3.55 8.14 -8.06
CA HIS A 124 -3.27 9.39 -7.35
C HIS A 124 -2.15 9.30 -6.30
N TYR A 125 -1.89 8.11 -5.77
CA TYR A 125 -0.75 7.85 -4.86
C TYR A 125 0.52 7.42 -5.62
N LEU A 126 0.45 7.35 -6.95
CA LEU A 126 1.50 6.79 -7.80
C LEU A 126 1.88 7.79 -8.90
N PRO A 127 2.39 8.99 -8.53
CA PRO A 127 2.98 9.89 -9.51
C PRO A 127 4.20 9.22 -10.18
N GLU A 128 4.61 9.75 -11.34
CA GLU A 128 5.65 9.15 -12.19
C GLU A 128 6.96 8.87 -11.42
N GLN A 129 7.33 9.77 -10.51
CA GLN A 129 8.53 9.66 -9.68
C GLN A 129 8.48 8.41 -8.78
N VAL A 130 7.35 8.19 -8.10
CA VAL A 130 7.16 7.03 -7.23
C VAL A 130 7.14 5.74 -8.07
N ARG A 131 6.54 5.78 -9.26
CA ARG A 131 6.59 4.64 -10.20
C ARG A 131 8.00 4.35 -10.69
N SER A 132 8.83 5.37 -10.87
CA SER A 132 10.23 5.21 -11.25
C SER A 132 10.98 4.38 -10.19
N VAL A 133 10.80 4.68 -8.90
CA VAL A 133 11.39 3.89 -7.80
C VAL A 133 10.88 2.46 -7.83
N LEU A 134 9.56 2.27 -7.96
CA LEU A 134 8.94 0.94 -8.00
C LEU A 134 9.36 0.11 -9.22
N SER A 135 9.77 0.75 -10.33
CA SER A 135 10.19 0.06 -11.56
C SER A 135 11.53 -0.68 -11.44
N GLU A 136 12.31 -0.37 -10.41
CA GLU A 136 13.57 -1.08 -10.10
C GLU A 136 13.32 -2.47 -9.49
N TYR A 137 12.10 -2.73 -9.02
CA TYR A 137 11.68 -3.97 -8.38
C TYR A 137 10.63 -4.70 -9.23
N ARG A 138 10.43 -5.98 -8.93
CA ARG A 138 9.27 -6.70 -9.46
C ARG A 138 8.01 -6.16 -8.79
N THR A 139 7.31 -5.27 -9.46
CA THR A 139 6.11 -4.61 -8.93
C THR A 139 4.87 -5.00 -9.72
N VAL A 140 3.75 -5.22 -9.01
CA VAL A 140 2.43 -5.48 -9.60
C VAL A 140 1.42 -4.46 -9.10
N TYR A 141 0.47 -4.10 -9.95
CA TYR A 141 -0.55 -3.10 -9.70
C TYR A 141 -1.94 -3.71 -9.87
N PRO A 142 -2.43 -4.55 -8.92
CA PRO A 142 -3.68 -5.29 -9.12
C PRO A 142 -4.86 -4.41 -9.50
N PHE A 143 -4.95 -3.21 -8.95
CA PHE A 143 -6.04 -2.27 -9.24
C PHE A 143 -5.96 -1.58 -10.60
N GLU A 144 -4.83 -1.68 -11.30
CA GLU A 144 -4.63 -1.17 -12.66
C GLU A 144 -4.57 -2.29 -13.71
N GLU A 145 -4.10 -3.47 -13.32
CA GLU A 145 -3.99 -4.66 -14.18
C GLU A 145 -5.33 -5.35 -14.41
N HIS A 146 -6.29 -5.15 -13.50
CA HIS A 146 -7.65 -5.63 -13.62
C HIS A 146 -8.60 -4.49 -14.03
N ASP A 147 -9.57 -4.82 -14.88
CA ASP A 147 -10.64 -3.91 -15.31
C ASP A 147 -11.71 -3.86 -14.22
N PHE A 148 -11.49 -3.04 -13.19
CA PHE A 148 -12.43 -2.82 -12.10
C PHE A 148 -13.31 -1.59 -12.36
N ASP A 149 -14.63 -1.74 -12.24
CA ASP A 149 -15.57 -0.62 -12.41
C ASP A 149 -15.62 0.30 -11.17
N GLY A 150 -14.96 -0.08 -10.08
CA GLY A 150 -14.80 0.76 -8.89
C GLY A 150 -14.31 0.02 -7.65
N ILE A 151 -14.43 0.70 -6.50
CA ILE A 151 -13.96 0.19 -5.20
C ILE A 151 -14.66 -1.11 -4.81
N GLY A 152 -15.94 -1.29 -5.17
CA GLY A 152 -16.69 -2.52 -4.88
C GLY A 152 -16.06 -3.77 -5.53
N ASP A 153 -15.64 -3.67 -6.79
CA ASP A 153 -15.01 -4.78 -7.49
C ASP A 153 -13.61 -5.06 -6.96
N GLN A 154 -12.85 -4.02 -6.62
CA GLN A 154 -11.56 -4.15 -5.94
C GLN A 154 -11.69 -4.87 -4.60
N MET A 155 -12.69 -4.51 -3.79
CA MET A 155 -13.00 -5.21 -2.53
C MET A 155 -13.40 -6.66 -2.75
N GLY A 156 -14.22 -6.94 -3.76
CA GLY A 156 -14.61 -8.30 -4.14
C GLY A 156 -13.41 -9.15 -4.58
N TRP A 157 -12.50 -8.56 -5.34
CA TRP A 157 -11.24 -9.19 -5.73
C TRP A 157 -10.35 -9.47 -4.52
N LEU A 158 -10.10 -8.48 -3.65
CA LEU A 158 -9.32 -8.66 -2.43
C LEU A 158 -9.86 -9.85 -1.62
N ARG A 159 -11.18 -9.86 -1.38
CA ARG A 159 -11.82 -10.92 -0.61
C ARG A 159 -11.64 -12.30 -1.23
N LYS A 160 -11.88 -12.41 -2.54
CA LYS A 160 -11.73 -13.66 -3.27
C LYS A 160 -10.29 -14.16 -3.22
N THR A 161 -9.30 -13.26 -3.37
CA THR A 161 -7.87 -13.61 -3.35
C THR A 161 -7.43 -14.07 -1.96
N ILE A 162 -7.87 -13.37 -0.89
CA ILE A 162 -7.66 -13.79 0.50
C ILE A 162 -8.27 -15.19 0.75
N ASP A 163 -9.56 -15.36 0.42
CA ASP A 163 -10.30 -16.62 0.67
C ASP A 163 -9.69 -17.82 -0.10
N ALA A 164 -9.12 -17.58 -1.27
CA ALA A 164 -8.46 -18.61 -2.07
C ALA A 164 -7.13 -19.08 -1.46
N ASN A 165 -6.51 -18.28 -0.59
CA ASN A 165 -5.14 -18.44 -0.11
C ASN A 165 -4.18 -18.82 -1.25
N GLU A 166 -4.45 -18.28 -2.44
CA GLU A 166 -3.54 -18.42 -3.56
C GLU A 166 -2.35 -17.54 -3.21
N SER A 167 -1.20 -18.17 -2.90
CA SER A 167 0.08 -17.47 -2.91
C SER A 167 0.08 -16.63 -4.18
N LEU A 168 0.32 -15.32 -4.04
CA LEU A 168 0.26 -14.34 -5.12
C LEU A 168 0.64 -15.03 -6.42
N PRO A 169 -0.26 -15.11 -7.42
CA PRO A 169 0.03 -15.88 -8.62
C PRO A 169 1.40 -15.44 -9.13
N PRO A 170 2.19 -16.33 -9.77
CA PRO A 170 3.35 -15.87 -10.50
C PRO A 170 2.83 -14.97 -11.62
N PHE A 171 2.62 -13.68 -11.33
CA PHE A 171 2.27 -12.65 -12.28
C PHE A 171 3.37 -12.72 -13.32
N HIS A 172 3.00 -13.20 -14.49
CA HIS A 172 3.92 -13.70 -15.49
C HIS A 172 5.03 -12.69 -15.70
N THR A 173 6.27 -13.11 -15.43
CA THR A 173 7.46 -12.47 -15.98
C THR A 173 7.30 -12.46 -17.48
N THR A 174 6.85 -11.34 -18.03
CA THR A 174 7.16 -11.03 -19.42
C THR A 174 8.62 -10.61 -19.41
N THR A 175 9.49 -11.61 -19.47
CA THR A 175 10.87 -11.43 -19.87
C THR A 175 10.85 -10.70 -21.20
N ARG A 176 11.47 -9.52 -21.26
CA ARG A 176 11.88 -8.92 -22.51
C ARG A 176 13.39 -8.80 -22.54
#